data_AF-A0AAV7JRN1-F1
#
_entry.id   AF-A0AAV7JRN1-F1
#
_cell.length_a   1.000
_cell.length_b   1.000
_cell.length_c   1.000
_cell.angle_alpha   90.00
_cell.angle_beta   90.00
_cell.angle_gamma   90.00
#
_symmetry.space_group_name_H-M   'P 1'
#
loop_
_entity.id
_entity.type
_entity.pdbx_description
1 polymer ?
#
loop_
_entity_poly.entity_id
_entity_poly.type
_entity_poly.pdbx_seq_one_letter_code
_entity_poly.pdbx_strand_id
1 'polypeptide(L)'
;MSEFNSTLVDTFHAPEYNYSSLVRTPASHKLSPTFLSFHHSFGYDLVRRCNLYVIDPDTVMYIGGNLVHFLTLSTGDLSYLWSASGHGLGALAVHPSK
;
A
#
# COMPACT_ATOMS: atom_id res chain seq x y z
N MET A 1 -40.49 18.05 -21.72
CA MET A 1 -39.77 18.03 -20.44
C MET A 1 -39.24 16.62 -20.29
N SER A 2 -38.02 16.37 -20.77
CA SER A 2 -37.47 15.03 -21.01
C SER A 2 -36.81 14.46 -19.75
N GLU A 3 -36.99 13.15 -19.58
CA GLU A 3 -36.61 12.31 -18.45
C GLU A 3 -35.09 12.33 -18.18
N PHE A 4 -34.73 12.51 -16.91
CA PHE A 4 -33.36 12.37 -16.42
C PHE A 4 -33.16 10.90 -16.04
N ASN A 5 -32.48 10.14 -16.92
CA ASN A 5 -32.28 8.70 -16.77
C ASN A 5 -31.26 8.42 -15.66
N SER A 6 -31.67 7.72 -14.60
CA SER A 6 -30.93 7.53 -13.35
C SER A 6 -29.96 6.33 -13.37
N THR A 7 -29.28 6.08 -14.50
CA THR A 7 -28.50 4.85 -14.70
C THR A 7 -27.09 5.13 -15.17
N LEU A 8 -26.33 5.92 -14.41
CA LEU A 8 -24.86 5.95 -14.49
C LEU A 8 -24.29 6.03 -13.07
N VAL A 9 -24.64 5.06 -12.24
CA VAL A 9 -23.76 4.70 -11.12
C VAL A 9 -22.61 3.97 -11.79
N ASP A 10 -21.47 4.66 -11.96
CA ASP A 10 -20.23 4.07 -12.43
C ASP A 10 -19.84 2.96 -11.44
N THR A 11 -20.33 1.75 -11.70
CA THR A 11 -19.91 0.56 -10.98
C THR A 11 -18.49 0.28 -11.44
N PHE A 12 -17.51 0.91 -10.78
CA PHE A 12 -16.14 0.45 -10.80
C PHE A 12 -16.15 -0.98 -10.28
N HIS A 13 -16.22 -1.94 -11.19
CA HIS A 13 -16.07 -3.35 -10.88
C HIS A 13 -14.59 -3.51 -10.50
N ALA A 14 -14.27 -3.31 -9.22
CA ALA A 14 -12.96 -3.68 -8.71
C ALA A 14 -12.79 -5.17 -9.05
N PRO A 15 -11.80 -5.54 -9.88
CA PRO A 15 -11.56 -6.96 -10.11
C PRO A 15 -11.29 -7.59 -8.73
N GLU A 16 -11.89 -8.75 -8.47
CA GLU A 16 -11.57 -9.50 -7.25
C GLU A 16 -10.08 -9.85 -7.29
N TYR A 17 -9.28 -9.11 -6.52
CA TYR A 17 -7.86 -9.33 -6.44
C TYR A 17 -7.60 -10.58 -5.59
N ASN A 18 -6.94 -11.57 -6.18
CA ASN A 18 -6.37 -12.67 -5.42
C ASN A 18 -5.10 -12.18 -4.70
N TYR A 19 -5.24 -11.68 -3.48
CA TYR A 19 -4.10 -11.14 -2.71
C TYR A 19 -2.97 -12.17 -2.51
N SER A 20 -3.31 -13.47 -2.44
CA SER A 20 -2.32 -14.53 -2.26
C SER A 20 -1.37 -14.67 -3.46
N SER A 21 -1.82 -14.35 -4.67
CA SER A 21 -0.95 -14.40 -5.87
C SER A 21 -0.03 -13.19 -5.99
N LEU A 22 -0.30 -12.11 -5.25
CA LEU A 22 0.51 -10.90 -5.23
C LEU A 22 1.66 -10.98 -4.22
N VAL A 23 1.65 -12.00 -3.35
CA VAL A 23 2.72 -12.22 -2.38
C VAL A 23 4.00 -12.56 -3.14
N ARG A 24 5.05 -11.77 -2.87
CA ARG A 24 6.37 -12.03 -3.43
C ARG A 24 6.92 -13.35 -2.89
N THR A 25 7.17 -14.29 -3.79
CA THR A 25 7.91 -15.52 -3.47
C THR A 25 9.41 -15.28 -3.64
N PRO A 26 10.26 -15.65 -2.66
CA PRO A 26 11.70 -15.59 -2.82
C PRO A 26 12.15 -16.53 -3.96
N ALA A 27 13.15 -16.12 -4.74
CA ALA A 27 13.72 -16.98 -5.78
C ALA A 27 14.40 -18.21 -5.13
N SER A 28 14.50 -19.31 -5.88
CA SER A 28 15.11 -20.53 -5.35
C SER A 28 16.59 -20.28 -5.07
N HIS A 29 16.96 -20.35 -3.79
CA HIS A 29 18.30 -20.04 -3.33
C HIS A 29 18.80 -21.12 -2.37
N LYS A 30 20.13 -21.21 -2.24
CA LYS A 30 20.79 -22.14 -1.32
C LYS A 30 20.70 -21.72 0.16
N LEU A 31 20.16 -20.53 0.43
CA LEU A 31 20.02 -19.97 1.78
C LEU A 31 18.58 -20.15 2.27
N SER A 32 18.43 -20.40 3.57
CA SER A 32 17.11 -20.45 4.21
C SER A 32 16.37 -19.13 4.01
N PRO A 33 15.06 -19.14 3.71
CA PRO A 33 14.23 -17.93 3.67
C PRO A 33 14.27 -17.11 4.97
N THR A 34 14.65 -17.74 6.08
CA THR A 34 14.76 -17.11 7.40
C THR A 34 16.17 -16.58 7.72
N PHE A 35 17.12 -16.65 6.78
CA PHE A 35 18.51 -16.24 7.03
C PHE A 35 18.65 -14.75 7.38
N LEU A 36 17.80 -13.90 6.80
CA LEU A 36 17.73 -12.47 7.10
C LEU A 36 16.28 -12.11 7.42
N SER A 37 16.04 -11.51 8.58
CA SER A 37 14.74 -10.96 8.95
C SER A 37 14.75 -9.45 8.77
N PHE A 38 13.68 -8.93 8.16
CA PHE A 38 13.41 -7.50 8.14
C PHE A 38 13.04 -7.06 9.55
N HIS A 39 13.77 -6.08 10.11
CA HIS A 39 13.53 -5.57 11.45
C HIS A 39 12.74 -4.25 11.43
N HIS A 40 13.26 -3.24 10.74
CA HIS A 40 12.65 -1.92 10.69
C HIS A 40 13.09 -1.15 9.45
N SER A 41 12.24 -0.26 8.94
CA SER A 41 12.59 0.69 7.86
C SER A 41 12.39 2.10 8.37
N PHE A 42 13.46 2.89 8.30
CA PHE A 42 13.47 4.28 8.74
C PHE A 42 13.38 5.25 7.55
N GLY A 43 12.88 6.45 7.84
CA GLY A 43 12.88 7.56 6.90
C GLY A 43 11.59 7.69 6.08
N TYR A 44 11.35 8.91 5.63
CA TYR A 44 10.23 9.31 4.78
C TYR A 44 10.75 10.16 3.62
N ASP A 45 10.28 9.89 2.40
CA ASP A 45 10.62 10.69 1.23
C ASP A 45 9.77 11.97 1.19
N LEU A 46 10.37 13.06 1.67
CA LEU A 46 9.80 14.41 1.72
C LEU A 46 9.66 15.07 0.35
N VAL A 47 10.41 14.62 -0.67
CA VAL A 47 10.41 15.25 -2.00
C VAL A 47 9.30 14.67 -2.88
N ARG A 48 8.84 13.46 -2.57
CA ARG A 48 7.75 12.81 -3.30
C ARG A 48 6.41 13.51 -3.04
N ARG A 49 5.78 13.95 -4.13
CA ARG A 49 4.45 14.55 -4.10
C ARG A 49 3.41 13.53 -3.63
N CYS A 50 2.45 14.00 -2.84
CA CYS A 50 1.31 13.20 -2.38
C CYS A 50 1.75 11.86 -1.78
N ASN A 51 2.77 11.87 -0.92
CA ASN A 51 3.36 10.66 -0.36
C ASN A 51 2.92 10.38 1.08
N LEU A 52 2.03 11.19 1.67
CA LEU A 52 1.56 11.02 3.04
C LEU A 52 0.04 11.14 3.07
N TYR A 53 -0.62 10.12 3.59
CA TYR A 53 -2.07 10.02 3.69
C TYR A 53 -2.48 9.68 5.12
N VAL A 54 -3.49 10.34 5.63
CA VAL A 54 -4.19 9.90 6.84
C VAL A 54 -5.27 8.93 6.39
N ILE A 55 -5.20 7.67 6.83
CA ILE A 55 -6.12 6.60 6.37
C ILE A 55 -7.20 6.26 7.39
N ASP A 56 -6.98 6.63 8.65
CA ASP A 56 -7.93 6.60 9.76
C ASP A 56 -7.43 7.58 10.85
N PRO A 57 -8.19 7.84 11.94
CA PRO A 57 -7.80 8.83 12.94
C PRO A 57 -6.46 8.60 13.64
N ASP A 58 -5.93 7.37 13.63
CA ASP A 58 -4.72 7.01 14.35
C ASP A 58 -3.62 6.45 13.43
N THR A 59 -3.84 6.39 12.12
CA THR A 59 -2.88 5.77 11.19
C THR A 59 -2.57 6.67 10.00
N VAL A 60 -1.28 6.89 9.78
CA VAL A 60 -0.77 7.53 8.55
C VAL A 60 -0.05 6.51 7.66
N MET A 61 -0.20 6.69 6.36
CA MET A 61 0.36 5.82 5.33
C MET A 61 1.26 6.61 4.38
N TYR A 62 2.45 6.08 4.10
CA TYR A 62 3.40 6.73 3.19
C TYR A 62 4.35 5.74 2.51
N ILE A 63 5.01 6.14 1.42
CA ILE A 63 6.03 5.31 0.78
C ILE A 63 7.42 5.61 1.36
N GLY A 64 8.14 4.55 1.72
CA GLY A 64 9.58 4.53 1.98
C GLY A 64 10.28 3.50 1.11
N GLY A 65 10.96 3.94 0.04
CA GLY A 65 11.65 3.04 -0.90
C GLY A 65 10.68 2.13 -1.68
N ASN A 66 10.78 0.82 -1.45
CA ASN A 66 9.88 -0.20 -2.01
C ASN A 66 8.86 -0.75 -0.99
N LEU A 67 8.70 -0.05 0.14
CA LEU A 67 7.72 -0.35 1.18
C LEU A 67 6.68 0.76 1.26
N VAL A 68 5.44 0.36 1.55
CA VAL A 68 4.45 1.27 2.15
C VAL A 68 4.54 1.10 3.66
N HIS A 69 4.69 2.22 4.36
CA HIS A 69 4.70 2.32 5.81
C HIS A 69 3.31 2.68 6.32
N PHE A 70 2.87 2.02 7.38
CA PHE A 70 1.67 2.35 8.15
C PHE A 70 2.11 2.64 9.58
N LEU A 71 2.04 3.92 9.96
CA LEU A 71 2.45 4.38 11.28
C LEU A 71 1.19 4.63 12.12
N THR A 72 1.08 3.89 13.22
CA THR A 72 0.09 4.16 14.27
C THR A 72 0.60 5.30 15.14
N LEU A 73 -0.14 6.41 15.21
CA LEU A 73 0.29 7.65 15.87
C LEU A 73 0.29 7.54 17.39
N SER A 74 -0.66 6.81 17.96
CA SER A 74 -0.79 6.61 19.40
C SER A 74 0.36 5.81 20.01
N THR A 75 0.85 4.77 19.31
CA THR A 75 1.91 3.88 19.79
C THR A 75 3.27 4.13 19.15
N GLY A 76 3.30 4.74 17.97
CA GLY A 76 4.49 4.83 17.13
C GLY A 76 4.82 3.53 16.38
N ASP A 77 3.92 2.54 16.41
CA ASP A 77 4.15 1.26 15.75
C ASP A 77 4.12 1.39 14.22
N LEU A 78 5.05 0.70 13.57
CA LEU A 78 5.18 0.66 12.13
C LEU A 78 4.88 -0.74 11.60
N SER A 79 3.94 -0.83 10.68
CA SER A 79 3.73 -2.01 9.83
C SER A 79 4.01 -1.70 8.37
N TYR A 80 4.26 -2.76 7.58
CA TYR A 80 4.88 -2.64 6.27
C TYR A 80 4.15 -3.47 5.23
N LEU A 81 3.96 -2.90 4.05
CA LEU A 81 3.56 -3.62 2.85
C LEU A 81 4.67 -3.55 1.79
N TRP A 82 5.13 -4.70 1.34
CA TRP A 82 6.15 -4.80 0.29
C TRP A 82 5.56 -4.58 -1.09
N SER A 83 6.32 -3.88 -1.94
CA SER A 83 6.06 -3.85 -3.38
C SER A 83 6.09 -5.26 -3.97
N ALA A 84 5.01 -5.65 -4.65
CA ALA A 84 4.90 -6.96 -5.31
C ALA A 84 5.98 -7.18 -6.38
N SER A 85 6.40 -6.11 -7.06
CA SER A 85 7.42 -6.17 -8.12
C SER A 85 8.86 -6.20 -7.59
N GLY A 86 9.07 -5.97 -6.29
CA GLY A 86 10.41 -5.80 -5.70
C GLY A 86 11.10 -4.47 -6.03
N HIS A 87 10.49 -3.61 -6.85
CA HIS A 87 11.01 -2.30 -7.23
C HIS A 87 10.36 -1.17 -6.40
N GLY A 88 10.92 0.04 -6.52
CA GLY A 88 10.40 1.23 -5.85
C GLY A 88 8.96 1.55 -6.24
N LEU A 89 8.19 2.06 -5.27
CA LEU A 89 6.82 2.48 -5.49
C LEU A 89 6.80 3.93 -6.00
N GLY A 90 6.06 4.19 -7.07
CA GLY A 90 6.02 5.50 -7.72
C GLY A 90 4.88 6.41 -7.25
N ALA A 91 3.75 5.83 -6.85
CA ALA A 91 2.57 6.55 -6.40
C ALA A 91 1.79 5.73 -5.37
N LEU A 92 0.99 6.43 -4.56
CA LEU A 92 0.11 5.87 -3.55
C LEU A 92 -1.24 6.59 -3.66
N ALA A 93 -2.34 5.87 -3.49
CA ALA A 93 -3.67 6.45 -3.46
C ALA A 93 -4.55 5.68 -2.47
N VAL A 94 -5.46 6.38 -1.82
CA VAL A 94 -6.44 5.80 -0.90
C VAL A 94 -7.78 5.73 -1.61
N HIS A 95 -8.47 4.59 -1.49
CA HIS A 95 -9.79 4.43 -2.06
C HIS A 95 -10.79 5.38 -1.37
N PRO A 96 -11.69 6.08 -2.10
CA PRO A 96 -12.59 7.07 -1.51
C PRO A 96 -13.60 6.51 -0.50
N SER A 97 -13.86 5.20 -0.53
CA SER A 97 -14.77 4.53 0.41
C SER A 97 -14.09 4.08 1.71
N LYS A 98 -12.83 4.43 1.91
CA LYS A 98 -12.19 4.36 3.22
C LYS A 98 -12.50 5.62 4.00
#